data_AF-A0A7V2P2Q2-F1
#
_entry.id   AF-A0A7V2P2Q2-F1
#
_cell.length_a   1.000
_cell.length_b   1.000
_cell.length_c   1.000
_cell.angle_alpha   90.00
_cell.angle_beta   90.00
_cell.angle_gamma   90.00
#
_symmetry.space_group_name_H-M   'P 1'
#
loop_
_entity.id
_entity.type
_entity.pdbx_description
1 polymer ?
#
loop_
_entity_poly.entity_id
_entity_poly.type
_entity_poly.pdbx_seq_one_letter_code
_entity_poly.pdbx_strand_id
1 'polypeptide(L)'
;MTFDRLVFRVHAIQRMFQRRISVDDVRHVLSTGEVIEDYPNDTPYPSHLVLGWRGSRPIHVVAAENMEGQETIVITVYEPDLTQWEPGFRRRRQ
;
A
#
# COMPACT_ATOMS: atom_id res chain seq x y z
N MET A 1 4.91 -5.35 9.97
CA MET A 1 4.01 -6.35 10.59
C MET A 1 2.69 -5.64 10.68
N THR A 2 1.68 -6.01 9.89
CA THR A 2 0.43 -5.26 9.83
C THR A 2 -0.36 -5.41 11.12
N PHE A 3 -0.77 -4.31 11.74
CA PHE A 3 -1.68 -4.33 12.88
C PHE A 3 -3.13 -4.53 12.42
N ASP A 4 -3.98 -5.10 13.28
CA ASP A 4 -5.41 -5.32 13.00
C ASP A 4 -6.17 -4.00 12.74
N ARG A 5 -5.71 -2.91 13.34
CA ARG A 5 -6.30 -1.58 13.20
C ARG A 5 -5.73 -0.85 11.99
N LEU A 6 -6.52 -0.80 10.92
CA LEU A 6 -6.23 0.02 9.74
C LEU A 6 -6.83 1.42 9.86
N VAL A 7 -6.00 2.44 9.65
CA VAL A 7 -6.41 3.84 9.57
C VAL A 7 -6.19 4.33 8.15
N PHE A 8 -7.23 4.86 7.50
CA PHE A 8 -7.12 5.33 6.12
C PHE A 8 -7.02 6.86 6.09
N ARG A 9 -6.00 7.40 5.42
CA ARG A 9 -5.95 8.82 5.10
C ARG A 9 -7.09 9.17 4.13
N VAL A 10 -7.60 10.40 4.21
CA VAL A 10 -8.67 10.88 3.30
C VAL A 10 -8.30 10.67 1.83
N HIS A 11 -7.04 10.94 1.47
CA HIS A 11 -6.53 10.70 0.12
C HIS A 11 -6.63 9.21 -0.28
N ALA A 12 -6.27 8.28 0.62
CA ALA A 12 -6.39 6.85 0.35
C ALA A 12 -7.84 6.45 0.05
N ILE A 13 -8.80 6.93 0.86
CA ILE A 13 -10.24 6.64 0.66
C ILE A 13 -10.71 7.15 -0.71
N GLN A 14 -10.31 8.36 -1.11
CA GLN A 14 -10.64 8.90 -2.43
C GLN A 14 -10.10 8.02 -3.56
N ARG A 15 -8.84 7.58 -3.45
CA ARG A 15 -8.20 6.69 -4.44
C ARG A 15 -8.86 5.32 -4.49
N MET A 16 -9.20 4.76 -3.33
CA MET A 16 -9.94 3.50 -3.20
C MET A 16 -11.25 3.56 -3.97
N PHE A 17 -12.04 4.62 -3.76
CA PHE A 17 -13.31 4.82 -4.44
C PHE A 17 -13.13 4.95 -5.96
N GLN A 18 -12.22 5.82 -6.40
CA GLN A 18 -11.94 6.04 -7.84
C GLN A 18 -11.53 4.76 -8.57
N ARG A 19 -10.78 3.89 -7.87
CA ARG A 19 -10.20 2.67 -8.45
C ARG A 19 -10.99 1.42 -8.12
N ARG A 20 -12.09 1.50 -7.35
CA ARG A 20 -12.82 0.31 -6.87
C ARG A 20 -11.88 -0.67 -6.16
N ILE A 21 -11.07 -0.16 -5.23
CA ILE A 21 -10.24 -0.96 -4.32
C ILE A 21 -10.96 -0.99 -2.99
N SER A 22 -11.38 -2.17 -2.55
CA SER A 22 -12.11 -2.36 -1.29
C SER A 22 -11.15 -2.38 -0.10
N VAL A 23 -11.69 -2.22 1.11
CA VAL A 23 -10.92 -2.41 2.35
C VAL A 23 -10.34 -3.84 2.41
N ASP A 24 -11.08 -4.84 1.93
CA ASP A 24 -10.63 -6.23 1.94
C ASP A 24 -9.49 -6.48 0.95
N ASP A 25 -9.48 -5.77 -0.20
CA ASP A 25 -8.32 -5.81 -1.11
C ASP A 25 -7.07 -5.24 -0.41
N VAL A 26 -7.21 -4.14 0.32
CA VAL A 26 -6.09 -3.53 1.06
C VAL A 26 -5.60 -4.46 2.17
N ARG A 27 -6.51 -5.03 2.98
CA ARG A 27 -6.16 -6.02 4.01
C ARG A 27 -5.42 -7.21 3.41
N HIS A 28 -5.94 -7.75 2.30
CA HIS A 28 -5.32 -8.87 1.62
C HIS A 28 -3.88 -8.52 1.19
N VAL A 29 -3.71 -7.40 0.47
CA VAL A 29 -2.38 -6.93 0.02
C VAL A 29 -1.43 -6.74 1.19
N LEU A 30 -1.87 -6.09 2.28
CA LEU A 30 -1.01 -5.89 3.43
C LEU A 30 -0.67 -7.20 4.18
N SER A 31 -1.50 -8.24 4.07
CA SER A 31 -1.28 -9.53 4.74
C SER A 31 -0.46 -10.54 3.94
N THR A 32 -0.54 -10.49 2.61
CA THR A 32 0.10 -11.49 1.72
C THR A 32 1.06 -10.90 0.72
N GLY A 33 1.14 -9.57 0.65
CA GLY A 33 1.96 -8.84 -0.30
C GLY A 33 3.44 -8.81 0.09
N GLU A 34 4.23 -8.32 -0.85
CA GLU A 34 5.67 -8.15 -0.74
C GLU A 34 5.97 -6.66 -0.48
N VAL A 35 6.75 -6.35 0.54
CA VAL A 35 7.33 -5.01 0.69
C VAL A 35 8.41 -4.84 -0.37
N ILE A 36 8.25 -3.86 -1.24
CA ILE A 36 9.14 -3.64 -2.40
C ILE A 36 9.95 -2.33 -2.28
N GLU A 37 9.51 -1.38 -1.47
CA GLU A 37 10.28 -0.17 -1.12
C GLU A 37 10.05 0.16 0.36
N ASP A 38 11.12 0.55 1.06
CA ASP A 38 11.08 1.04 2.44
C ASP A 38 11.41 2.54 2.46
N TYR A 39 10.65 3.30 3.24
CA TYR A 39 10.83 4.74 3.45
C TYR A 39 10.99 5.01 4.96
N PRO A 40 12.13 4.63 5.57
CA PRO A 40 12.34 4.74 7.01
C PRO A 40 12.39 6.19 7.52
N ASN A 41 12.60 7.14 6.62
CA ASN A 41 12.77 8.57 6.93
C ASN A 41 11.47 9.38 6.74
N ASP A 42 10.37 8.72 6.35
CA ASP A 42 9.09 9.40 6.23
C ASP A 42 8.59 9.92 7.59
N THR A 43 7.87 11.03 7.55
CA THR A 43 7.28 11.66 8.74
C THR A 43 5.75 11.66 8.63
N PRO A 44 5.01 11.46 9.74
CA PRO A 44 5.48 11.29 11.12
C PRO A 44 5.95 9.87 11.49
N TYR A 45 5.73 8.88 10.62
CA TYR A 45 6.10 7.49 10.85
C TYR A 45 6.80 6.91 9.62
N PRO A 46 7.76 5.98 9.80
CA PRO A 46 8.30 5.18 8.72
C PRO A 46 7.19 4.54 7.88
N SER A 47 7.37 4.57 6.57
CA SER A 47 6.40 3.98 5.64
C SER A 47 7.07 2.99 4.69
N HIS A 48 6.27 2.18 4.02
CA HIS A 48 6.74 1.21 3.04
C HIS A 48 5.69 1.01 1.95
N LEU A 49 6.14 0.58 0.79
CA LEU A 49 5.32 0.23 -0.36
C LEU A 49 5.16 -1.29 -0.43
N VAL A 50 3.92 -1.76 -0.37
CA VAL A 50 3.56 -3.17 -0.52
C VAL A 50 2.96 -3.40 -1.90
N LEU A 51 3.47 -4.40 -2.62
CA LEU A 51 2.85 -4.97 -3.81
C LEU A 51 2.09 -6.24 -3.44
N GLY A 52 0.80 -6.27 -3.77
CA GLY A 52 -0.01 -7.49 -3.70
C GLY A 52 -0.88 -7.66 -4.93
N TRP A 53 -1.61 -8.76 -5.00
CA TRP A 53 -2.39 -9.15 -6.16
C TRP A 53 -3.78 -9.61 -5.75
N ARG A 54 -4.80 -9.21 -6.52
CA ARG A 54 -6.16 -9.76 -6.43
C ARG A 54 -6.47 -10.45 -7.76
N GLY A 55 -6.19 -11.75 -7.81
CA GLY A 55 -6.11 -12.46 -9.09
C GLY A 55 -4.98 -11.88 -9.94
N SER A 56 -5.28 -11.43 -11.15
CA SER A 56 -4.31 -10.78 -12.05
C SER A 56 -4.16 -9.26 -11.84
N ARG A 57 -4.88 -8.69 -10.87
CA ARG A 57 -4.89 -7.24 -10.61
C ARG A 57 -3.79 -6.86 -9.61
N PRO A 58 -2.73 -6.13 -10.01
CA PRO A 58 -1.70 -5.65 -9.09
C PRO A 58 -2.21 -4.46 -8.28
N ILE A 59 -1.91 -4.44 -6.99
CA ILE A 59 -2.28 -3.34 -6.10
C ILE A 59 -1.05 -2.94 -5.30
N HIS A 60 -0.73 -1.66 -5.37
CA HIS A 60 0.26 -0.98 -4.54
C HIS A 60 -0.44 -0.29 -3.37
N VAL A 61 0.07 -0.54 -2.17
CA VAL A 61 -0.37 0.09 -0.93
C VAL A 61 0.84 0.75 -0.29
N VAL A 62 0.77 2.07 -0.07
CA VAL A 62 1.74 2.75 0.79
C VAL A 62 1.15 2.81 2.19
N ALA A 63 1.85 2.21 3.14
CA ALA A 63 1.42 2.12 4.52
C ALA A 63 2.53 2.55 5.48
N ALA A 64 2.15 3.21 6.57
CA ALA A 64 3.04 3.55 7.67
C ALA A 64 2.64 2.82 8.95
N GLU A 65 3.61 2.52 9.80
CA GLU A 65 3.39 1.76 11.03
C GLU A 65 3.49 2.71 12.24
N ASN A 66 2.37 2.96 12.92
CA ASN A 66 2.35 3.68 14.19
C ASN A 66 2.42 2.65 15.33
N MET A 67 3.64 2.34 15.78
CA MET A 67 3.86 1.30 16.79
C MET A 67 3.22 1.62 18.15
N GLU A 68 3.21 2.89 18.57
CA GLU A 68 2.61 3.30 19.85
C GLU A 68 1.08 3.12 19.85
N GLY A 69 0.43 3.45 18.74
CA GLY A 69 -1.01 3.29 18.56
C GLY A 69 -1.45 1.88 18.16
N GLN A 70 -0.51 1.00 17.80
CA GLN A 70 -0.77 -0.30 17.16
C GLN A 70 -1.66 -0.15 15.91
N GLU A 71 -1.32 0.80 15.05
CA GLU A 71 -2.08 1.13 13.84
C GLU A 71 -1.21 1.00 12.60
N THR A 72 -1.78 0.43 11.54
CA THR A 72 -1.22 0.57 10.19
C THR A 72 -2.01 1.64 9.45
N ILE A 73 -1.32 2.70 9.06
CA ILE A 73 -1.90 3.88 8.41
C ILE A 73 -1.74 3.77 6.90
N VAL A 74 -2.84 3.59 6.18
CA VAL A 74 -2.88 3.54 4.72
C VAL A 74 -2.84 4.97 4.17
N ILE A 75 -1.70 5.32 3.55
CA ILE A 75 -1.42 6.66 3.02
C ILE A 75 -2.06 6.81 1.63
N THR A 76 -1.84 5.84 0.75
CA THR A 76 -2.44 5.80 -0.59
C THR A 76 -2.49 4.37 -1.13
N VAL A 77 -3.36 4.14 -2.11
CA VAL A 77 -3.48 2.86 -2.83
C VAL A 77 -3.67 3.11 -4.32
N TYR A 78 -3.05 2.29 -5.17
CA TYR A 78 -3.17 2.42 -6.62
C TYR A 78 -2.84 1.11 -7.34
N GLU A 79 -3.25 1.00 -8.60
CA GLU A 79 -2.75 -0.05 -9.49
C GLU A 79 -1.51 0.51 -10.21
N PRO A 80 -0.35 -0.16 -10.13
CA PRO A 80 0.85 0.27 -10.84
C PRO A 80 0.68 0.07 -12.35
N ASP A 81 1.35 0.92 -13.14
CA ASP A 81 1.34 0.87 -14.59
C ASP A 81 2.75 0.65 -15.16
N LEU A 82 2.83 0.11 -16.38
CA LEU A 82 4.10 -0.22 -17.04
C LEU A 82 4.89 1.01 -17.53
N THR A 83 4.35 2.23 -17.43
CA THR A 83 5.09 3.45 -17.76
C THR A 83 6.06 3.80 -16.66
N GLN A 84 5.67 3.56 -15.40
CA GLN A 84 6.48 3.83 -14.21
C GLN A 84 7.18 2.59 -13.66
N TRP A 85 6.69 1.39 -13.98
CA TRP A 85 7.18 0.13 -13.39
C TRP A 85 7.62 -0.87 -14.45
N GLU A 86 8.61 -1.70 -14.09
CA GLU A 86 9.00 -2.86 -14.87
C GLU A 86 7.89 -3.93 -14.85
N PRO A 87 7.88 -4.86 -15.84
CA PRO A 87 6.98 -6.01 -15.81
C PRO A 87 7.07 -6.75 -14.46
N GLY A 88 5.91 -7.00 -13.84
CA GLY A 88 5.82 -7.57 -12.50
C GLY A 88 5.71 -6.52 -11.38
N PHE A 89 5.78 -5.22 -11.70
CA PHE A 89 5.44 -4.08 -10.85
C PHE A 89 6.26 -3.94 -9.55
N ARG A 90 7.39 -4.65 -9.43
CA ARG A 90 8.25 -4.60 -8.23
C ARG A 90 9.28 -3.48 -8.24
N ARG A 91 9.71 -3.07 -9.43
CA ARG A 91 10.81 -2.10 -9.63
C ARG A 91 10.35 -0.95 -10.51
N ARG A 92 10.72 0.27 -10.14
CA ARG A 92 10.48 1.47 -10.95
C ARG A 92 11.38 1.46 -12.18
N ARG A 93 10.87 1.96 -13.30
CA ARG A 93 11.68 2.34 -14.46
C ARG A 93 12.38 3.65 -14.11
N GLN A 94 13.71 3.64 -14.13
CA GLN A 94 14.54 4.84 -13.99
C GLN A 94 14.52 5.68 -15.27
#